data_AF-R7LTZ6-F1
#
_entry.id   AF-R7LTZ6-F1
#
_cell.length_a   1.000
_cell.length_b   1.000
_cell.length_c   1.000
_cell.angle_alpha   90.00
_cell.angle_beta   90.00
_cell.angle_gamma   90.00
#
_symmetry.space_group_name_H-M   'P 1'
#
loop_
_entity.id
_entity.type
_entity.pdbx_description
1 polymer ?
#
loop_
_entity_poly.entity_id
_entity_poly.type
_entity_poly.pdbx_seq_one_letter_code
_entity_poly.pdbx_strand_id
1 'polypeptide(L)' 'MKKIFVALFFAFLFSSVGYVAVSKNIQPQTVERSGCCSHHGGVAYCGKSGYFICNDGTQSPSCTCR' A
#
# COMPACT_ATOMS: atom_id res chain seq x y z
N MET A 1 -14.39 -0.94 49.77
CA MET A 1 -14.17 -2.13 48.91
C MET A 1 -14.97 -2.13 47.60
N LYS A 2 -16.21 -1.60 47.55
CA LYS A 2 -17.03 -1.49 46.31
C LYS A 2 -16.40 -0.66 45.18
N LYS A 3 -15.65 0.40 45.52
CA LYS A 3 -15.07 1.36 44.56
C LYS A 3 -13.91 0.76 43.74
N ILE A 4 -13.21 -0.22 44.29
CA ILE A 4 -12.08 -0.91 43.63
C ILE A 4 -12.61 -1.78 42.48
N PHE A 5 -13.74 -2.47 42.68
CA PHE A 5 -14.38 -3.27 41.62
C PHE A 5 -14.85 -2.42 40.43
N VAL A 6 -15.32 -1.20 40.67
CA VAL A 6 -15.77 -0.27 39.61
C VAL A 6 -14.58 0.23 38.79
N ALA A 7 -13.46 0.56 39.45
CA ALA A 7 -12.25 1.03 38.78
C ALA A 7 -11.64 -0.07 37.86
N LEU A 8 -11.63 -1.32 38.32
CA LEU A 8 -11.10 -2.45 37.54
C LEU A 8 -11.96 -2.78 36.31
N PHE A 9 -13.28 -2.65 36.43
CA PHE A 9 -14.20 -2.87 35.30
C PHE A 9 -14.02 -1.82 34.21
N PHE A 10 -13.89 -0.54 34.59
CA PHE A 10 -13.66 0.54 33.63
C PHE A 10 -12.29 0.43 32.95
N ALA A 11 -11.22 0.06 33.67
CA ALA A 11 -9.90 -0.14 33.09
C ALA A 11 -9.86 -1.25 32.02
N PHE A 12 -10.66 -2.31 32.20
CA PHE A 12 -10.77 -3.41 31.25
C PHE A 12 -11.50 -3.00 29.96
N LEU A 13 -12.53 -2.15 30.06
CA LEU A 13 -13.28 -1.64 28.91
C LEU A 13 -12.47 -0.64 28.06
N PHE A 14 -11.60 0.17 28.66
CA PHE A 14 -10.76 1.10 27.91
C PHE A 14 -9.65 0.40 27.10
N SER A 15 -9.20 -0.79 27.53
CA SER A 15 -8.14 -1.52 26.85
C SER A 15 -8.58 -2.15 25.52
N SER A 16 -9.88 -2.41 25.30
CA SER A 16 -10.37 -3.06 24.06
C SER A 16 -10.64 -2.07 22.91
N VAL A 17 -10.85 -0.78 23.20
CA VAL A 17 -11.18 0.23 22.17
C VAL A 17 -9.93 0.71 21.40
N GLY A 18 -8.73 0.58 21.98
CA GLY A 18 -7.47 1.05 21.37
C GLY A 18 -6.88 0.16 20.27
N TYR A 19 -7.26 -1.12 20.18
CA TYR A 19 -6.59 -2.08 19.28
C TYR A 19 -7.04 -2.00 17.80
N VAL A 20 -8.15 -1.31 17.48
CA VAL A 20 -8.74 -1.38 16.13
C VAL A 20 -8.20 -0.31 15.16
N ALA A 21 -7.38 0.65 15.62
CA ALA A 21 -6.91 1.75 14.77
C ALA A 21 -5.63 1.44 13.94
N VAL A 22 -4.95 0.30 14.16
CA VAL A 22 -3.61 0.02 13.58
C VAL A 22 -3.60 -1.04 12.46
N SER A 23 -4.75 -1.52 11.97
CA SER A 23 -4.78 -2.66 11.03
C SER A 23 -5.42 -2.40 9.65
N LYS A 24 -5.39 -1.16 9.14
CA LYS A 24 -5.93 -0.84 7.80
C LYS A 24 -4.96 -0.07 6.88
N ASN A 25 -3.66 -0.35 6.92
CA ASN A 25 -2.73 0.18 5.91
C ASN A 25 -1.88 -0.91 5.22
N ILE A 26 -2.44 -2.10 5.08
CA ILE A 26 -2.00 -3.07 4.08
C ILE A 26 -3.18 -3.23 3.14
N GLN A 27 -3.43 -2.20 2.33
CA GLN A 27 -4.10 -2.41 1.05
C GLN A 27 -3.13 -3.29 0.27
N PRO A 28 -3.45 -4.55 -0.08
CA PRO A 28 -2.79 -5.15 -1.22
C PRO A 28 -3.03 -4.15 -2.34
N GLN A 29 -1.95 -3.51 -2.79
CA GLN A 29 -1.95 -2.67 -3.97
C GLN A 29 -2.54 -3.56 -5.05
N THR A 30 -3.83 -3.40 -5.33
CA THR A 30 -4.41 -3.89 -6.57
C THR A 30 -3.45 -3.35 -7.60
N VAL A 31 -2.67 -4.22 -8.22
CA VAL A 31 -1.82 -3.84 -9.35
C VAL A 31 -2.83 -3.35 -10.37
N GLU A 32 -3.12 -2.06 -10.33
CA GLU A 32 -3.75 -1.35 -11.41
C GLU A 32 -2.91 -1.81 -12.60
N ARG A 33 -3.52 -2.51 -13.55
CA ARG A 33 -2.90 -2.72 -14.86
C ARG A 33 -2.81 -1.38 -15.62
N SER A 34 -2.86 -0.27 -14.93
CA SER A 34 -2.80 1.10 -15.41
C SER A 34 -1.55 1.72 -14.83
N GLY A 35 -0.68 2.10 -15.74
CA GLY A 35 0.70 2.42 -15.46
C GLY A 35 1.54 1.99 -16.64
N CYS A 36 2.67 2.66 -16.82
CA CYS A 36 3.58 2.35 -17.91
C CYS A 36 4.06 0.91 -17.80
N CYS A 37 4.09 0.20 -18.93
CA CYS A 37 4.50 -1.19 -19.01
C CYS A 37 3.64 -2.17 -18.17
N SER A 38 2.40 -1.81 -17.80
CA SER A 38 1.54 -2.67 -16.98
C SER A 38 1.23 -4.05 -17.58
N HIS A 39 1.20 -4.15 -18.90
CA HIS A 39 1.05 -5.42 -19.64
C HIS A 39 2.38 -6.14 -19.87
N HIS A 40 3.49 -5.45 -19.61
CA HIS A 40 4.87 -5.88 -19.87
C HIS A 40 5.66 -6.13 -18.58
N GLY A 41 4.95 -6.40 -17.47
CA GLY A 41 5.56 -6.71 -16.17
C GLY A 41 6.09 -5.49 -15.41
N GLY A 42 5.70 -4.27 -15.79
CA GLY A 42 6.17 -3.02 -15.20
C GLY A 42 7.41 -2.45 -15.91
N VAL A 43 7.84 -1.28 -15.43
CA VAL A 43 8.98 -0.55 -15.98
C VAL A 43 10.29 -1.18 -15.51
N ALA A 44 11.24 -1.36 -16.44
CA ALA A 44 12.61 -1.76 -16.13
C ALA A 44 13.51 -0.54 -15.91
N TYR A 45 13.62 0.36 -16.91
CA TYR A 45 14.48 1.55 -16.85
C TYR A 45 14.07 2.61 -17.86
N CYS A 46 14.66 3.81 -17.79
CA CYS A 46 14.50 4.86 -18.79
C CYS A 46 15.49 4.67 -19.95
N GLY A 47 14.98 4.49 -21.17
CA GLY A 47 15.81 4.38 -22.37
C GLY A 47 16.43 5.72 -22.77
N LYS A 48 17.53 5.68 -23.52
CA LYS A 48 18.20 6.89 -24.05
C LYS A 48 17.31 7.73 -24.98
N SER A 49 16.26 7.14 -25.53
CA SER A 49 15.23 7.81 -26.33
C SER A 49 14.29 8.69 -25.49
N GLY A 50 14.37 8.63 -24.15
CA GLY A 50 13.43 9.31 -23.25
C GLY A 50 12.11 8.54 -23.04
N TYR A 51 12.03 7.30 -23.50
CA TYR A 51 10.90 6.40 -23.28
C TYR A 51 11.25 5.32 -22.27
N PHE A 52 10.27 4.91 -21.46
CA PHE A 52 10.46 3.78 -20.55
C PHE A 52 10.67 2.48 -21.33
N ILE A 53 11.61 1.66 -20.88
CA ILE A 53 11.79 0.27 -21.30
C ILE A 53 11.13 -0.61 -20.25
N CYS A 54 10.34 -1.58 -20.71
CA CYS A 54 9.58 -2.50 -19.89
C CYS A 54 10.40 -3.73 -19.48
N ASN A 55 9.93 -4.49 -18.47
CA ASN A 55 10.63 -5.68 -17.96
C ASN A 55 10.74 -6.82 -18.98
N ASP A 56 9.90 -6.86 -20.00
CA ASP A 56 10.03 -7.80 -21.12
C ASP A 56 11.01 -7.31 -22.22
N GLY A 57 11.64 -6.16 -22.03
CA GLY A 57 12.59 -5.55 -22.97
C GLY A 57 11.97 -4.66 -24.04
N THR A 58 10.64 -4.57 -24.12
CA THR A 58 9.96 -3.69 -25.09
C THR A 58 10.01 -2.23 -24.64
N GLN A 59 9.99 -1.29 -25.60
CA GLN A 59 9.84 0.13 -25.30
C GLN A 59 8.36 0.47 -25.12
N SER A 60 8.03 1.24 -24.09
CA SER A 60 6.68 1.76 -23.90
C SER A 60 6.32 2.72 -25.05
N PRO A 61 5.19 2.50 -25.75
CA PRO A 61 4.83 3.32 -26.91
C PRO A 61 4.33 4.72 -26.54
N SER A 62 3.88 4.91 -25.30
CA SER A 62 3.25 6.15 -24.84
C SER A 62 3.90 6.77 -23.61
N CYS A 63 4.69 6.02 -22.86
CA CYS A 63 5.28 6.51 -21.62
C CYS A 63 6.72 6.99 -21.79
N THR A 64 6.92 8.26 -21.47
CA THR A 64 8.23 8.92 -21.41
C THR A 64 8.72 9.09 -19.98
N CYS A 65 10.04 9.10 -19.82
CA CYS A 65 10.72 9.40 -18.57
C CYS A 65 11.33 10.81 -18.68
N ARG A 66 10.93 11.70 -17.78
CA ARG A 66 11.42 13.08 -17.66
C ARG A 66 12.24 13.24 -16.39
#